data_AF-A0A8T5R7H0-F1
#
_entry.id   AF-A0A8T5R7H0-F1
#
_cell.length_a   1.000
_cell.length_b   1.000
_cell.length_c   1.000
_cell.angle_alpha   90.00
_cell.angle_beta   90.00
_cell.angle_gamma   90.00
#
_symmetry.space_group_name_H-M   'P 1'
#
loop_
_entity.id
_entity.type
_entity.pdbx_description
1 polymer ?
#
loop_
_entity_poly.entity_id
_entity_poly.type
_entity_poly.pdbx_seq_one_letter_code
_entity_poly.pdbx_strand_id
1 'polypeptide(L)'
;MAEPAITPEPPYLVVVFTSQRSSVDDGYGETSEWMVALAAKQDGFLGVESARGPDGFGITVSYWRDEGSIQVWKRDVEHLEAQAKGRMQWYDSYALRVGTIERDSGKAWKT
;
A
#
# COMPACT_ATOMS: atom_id res chain seq x y z
N MET A 1 -10.53 -11.19 -9.65
CA MET A 1 -11.11 -9.93 -9.11
C MET A 1 -10.34 -9.60 -7.85
N ALA A 2 -10.15 -8.33 -7.51
CA ALA A 2 -9.56 -7.98 -6.23
C ALA A 2 -10.49 -8.47 -5.11
N GLU A 3 -9.94 -9.23 -4.16
CA GLU A 3 -10.66 -9.70 -2.98
C GLU A 3 -10.27 -8.82 -1.78
N PRO A 4 -11.19 -8.57 -0.83
CA PRO A 4 -10.84 -7.87 0.40
C PRO A 4 -9.75 -8.63 1.17
N ALA A 5 -8.87 -7.90 1.84
CA ALA A 5 -7.85 -8.51 2.69
C ALA A 5 -8.50 -9.26 3.86
N ILE A 6 -7.90 -10.40 4.24
CA ILE A 6 -8.33 -11.16 5.42
C ILE A 6 -7.49 -10.66 6.60
N THR A 7 -8.08 -9.81 7.41
CA THR A 7 -7.47 -9.19 8.60
C THR A 7 -7.88 -9.91 9.89
N PRO A 8 -7.05 -9.83 10.95
CA PRO A 8 -7.43 -10.32 12.28
C PRO A 8 -8.52 -9.45 12.91
N GLU A 9 -9.06 -9.87 14.06
CA GLU A 9 -9.94 -9.02 14.85
C GLU A 9 -9.21 -7.70 15.24
N PRO A 10 -9.85 -6.53 15.09
CA PRO A 10 -9.32 -5.24 15.54
C PRO A 10 -8.88 -5.20 17.02
N PRO A 11 -7.98 -4.27 17.41
CA PRO A 11 -7.44 -3.20 16.58
C PRO A 11 -6.19 -3.59 15.78
N TYR A 12 -6.03 -2.96 14.62
CA TYR A 12 -4.83 -2.99 13.81
C TYR A 12 -4.69 -1.67 13.04
N LEU A 13 -3.55 -1.43 12.41
CA LEU A 13 -3.26 -0.20 11.71
C LEU A 13 -3.57 -0.32 10.21
N VAL A 14 -3.90 0.82 9.62
CA VAL A 14 -4.10 0.97 8.19
C VAL A 14 -3.23 2.12 7.66
N VAL A 15 -2.58 1.87 6.52
CA VAL A 15 -1.86 2.87 5.76
C VAL A 15 -2.56 3.05 4.42
N VAL A 16 -3.08 4.26 4.19
CA VAL A 16 -3.78 4.65 2.96
C VAL A 16 -2.86 5.55 2.14
N PHE A 17 -2.45 5.06 0.98
CA PHE A 17 -1.72 5.82 -0.02
C PHE A 17 -2.64 6.16 -1.19
N THR A 18 -2.91 7.46 -1.38
CA THR A 18 -3.67 7.97 -2.53
C THR A 18 -2.73 8.70 -3.46
N SER A 19 -2.82 8.47 -4.77
CA SER A 19 -1.92 9.05 -5.76
C SER A 19 -2.62 9.42 -7.06
N GLN A 20 -2.20 10.53 -7.66
CA GLN A 20 -2.49 10.89 -9.04
C GLN A 20 -1.27 10.55 -9.89
N ARG A 21 -1.42 9.66 -10.87
CA ARG A 21 -0.34 9.33 -11.81
C ARG A 21 -0.08 10.48 -12.78
N SER A 22 1.19 10.69 -13.08
CA SER A 22 1.61 11.45 -14.26
C SER A 22 1.43 10.59 -15.53
N SER A 23 1.60 11.21 -16.69
CA SER A 23 1.59 10.50 -17.99
C SER A 23 2.83 9.66 -18.27
N VAL A 24 3.84 9.68 -17.39
CA VAL A 24 5.12 8.98 -17.58
C VAL A 24 4.99 7.52 -17.15
N ASP A 25 4.90 6.60 -18.11
CA ASP A 25 4.81 5.16 -17.81
C ASP A 25 6.15 4.44 -17.97
N ASP A 26 7.13 4.84 -17.15
CA ASP A 26 8.50 4.28 -17.16
C ASP A 26 8.64 3.15 -16.12
N GLY A 27 8.00 2.00 -16.37
CA GLY A 27 8.13 0.81 -15.49
C GLY A 27 7.42 0.93 -14.13
N TYR A 28 6.48 1.87 -14.00
CA TYR A 28 5.71 2.08 -12.78
C TYR A 28 4.94 0.83 -12.33
N GLY A 29 4.26 0.15 -13.27
CA GLY A 29 3.43 -1.02 -12.98
C GLY A 29 4.23 -2.11 -12.26
N GLU A 30 5.33 -2.55 -12.88
CA GLU A 30 6.24 -3.54 -12.29
C GLU A 30 6.80 -3.10 -10.94
N THR A 31 7.17 -1.82 -10.82
CA THR A 31 7.70 -1.31 -9.55
C THR A 31 6.63 -1.29 -8.46
N SER A 32 5.38 -0.94 -8.81
CA SER A 32 4.26 -0.91 -7.87
C SER A 32 3.90 -2.31 -7.37
N GLU A 33 3.88 -3.31 -8.25
CA GLU A 33 3.68 -4.70 -7.90
C GLU A 33 4.81 -5.23 -7.02
N TRP A 34 6.05 -4.86 -7.34
CA TRP A 34 7.20 -5.25 -6.55
C TRP A 34 7.20 -4.63 -5.14
N MET A 35 6.81 -3.35 -5.00
CA MET A 35 6.66 -2.71 -3.69
C MET A 35 5.60 -3.41 -2.82
N VAL A 36 4.48 -3.83 -3.44
CA VAL A 36 3.47 -4.65 -2.76
C VAL A 36 4.04 -6.01 -2.35
N ALA A 37 4.77 -6.68 -3.25
CA ALA A 37 5.38 -7.97 -2.95
C ALA A 37 6.44 -7.89 -1.84
N LEU A 38 7.12 -6.75 -1.69
CA LEU A 38 8.04 -6.50 -0.60
C LEU A 38 7.32 -6.22 0.71
N ALA A 39 6.27 -5.40 0.69
CA ALA A 39 5.42 -5.17 1.87
C ALA A 39 4.89 -6.50 2.42
N ALA A 40 4.46 -7.40 1.52
CA ALA A 40 3.96 -8.73 1.88
C ALA A 40 4.98 -9.64 2.57
N LYS A 41 6.28 -9.33 2.51
CA LYS A 41 7.34 -10.09 3.20
C LYS A 41 7.65 -9.54 4.59
N GLN A 42 7.12 -8.38 4.95
CA GLN A 42 7.39 -7.74 6.22
C GLN A 42 6.62 -8.45 7.33
N ASP A 43 7.30 -8.68 8.46
CA ASP A 43 6.60 -9.13 9.66
C ASP A 43 5.58 -8.06 10.08
N GLY A 44 4.37 -8.49 10.40
CA GLY A 44 3.25 -7.62 10.76
C GLY A 44 2.44 -7.09 9.58
N PHE A 45 2.77 -7.42 8.32
CA PHE A 45 1.87 -7.17 7.19
C PHE A 45 0.64 -8.10 7.26
N LEU A 46 -0.55 -7.52 7.13
CA LEU A 46 -1.83 -8.24 7.24
C LEU A 46 -2.57 -8.34 5.91
N GLY A 47 -2.25 -7.48 4.94
CA GLY A 47 -2.87 -7.50 3.63
C GLY A 47 -2.80 -6.15 2.92
N VAL A 48 -3.20 -6.15 1.66
CA VAL A 48 -3.27 -4.93 0.84
C VAL A 48 -4.43 -5.02 -0.13
N GLU A 49 -5.03 -3.86 -0.37
CA GLU A 49 -6.07 -3.64 -1.36
C GLU A 49 -5.61 -2.48 -2.24
N SER A 50 -5.78 -2.61 -3.56
CA SER A 50 -5.41 -1.53 -4.49
C SER A 50 -6.45 -1.40 -5.58
N ALA A 51 -6.78 -0.15 -5.90
CA ALA A 51 -7.67 0.19 -7.00
C ALA A 51 -7.10 1.39 -7.76
N ARG A 52 -7.28 1.38 -9.08
CA ARG A 52 -6.81 2.43 -9.99
C ARG A 52 -7.91 2.77 -10.98
N GLY A 53 -8.24 4.05 -11.09
CA GLY A 53 -9.16 4.57 -12.09
C GLY A 53 -8.46 4.79 -13.44
N PRO A 54 -9.22 4.84 -14.55
CA PRO A 54 -8.69 5.14 -15.89
C PRO A 54 -8.17 6.59 -16.02
N ASP A 55 -8.55 7.47 -15.08
CA ASP A 55 -8.07 8.85 -14.95
C ASP A 55 -6.72 8.96 -14.22
N GLY A 56 -6.12 7.82 -13.84
CA GLY A 56 -4.81 7.75 -13.19
C GLY A 56 -4.86 7.92 -11.67
N PHE A 57 -6.01 8.28 -11.09
CA PHE A 57 -6.17 8.31 -9.65
C PHE A 57 -6.20 6.89 -9.08
N GLY A 58 -5.49 6.64 -8.00
CA GLY A 58 -5.57 5.35 -7.34
C GLY A 58 -5.22 5.36 -5.88
N ILE A 59 -5.70 4.31 -5.23
CA ILE A 59 -5.66 4.12 -3.79
C ILE A 59 -5.01 2.76 -3.55
N THR A 60 -4.04 2.73 -2.65
CA THR A 60 -3.48 1.50 -2.08
C THR A 60 -3.64 1.57 -0.58
N VAL A 61 -4.36 0.60 -0.02
CA VAL A 61 -4.63 0.46 1.41
C VAL A 61 -3.88 -0.77 1.88
N SER A 62 -2.99 -0.62 2.86
CA SER A 62 -2.27 -1.74 3.47
C SER A 62 -2.56 -1.82 4.96
N TYR A 63 -2.67 -3.04 5.46
CA TYR A 63 -3.05 -3.34 6.84
C TYR A 63 -1.86 -3.92 7.60
N TRP A 64 -1.69 -3.48 8.83
CA TRP A 64 -0.48 -3.74 9.62
C TRP A 64 -0.82 -4.03 11.07
N ARG A 65 -0.08 -4.94 11.69
CA ARG A 65 -0.27 -5.32 13.09
C ARG A 65 0.04 -4.18 14.06
N ASP A 66 1.10 -3.43 13.80
CA ASP A 66 1.61 -2.42 14.71
C ASP A 66 2.46 -1.35 13.98
N GLU A 67 2.69 -0.23 14.67
CA GLU A 67 3.45 0.91 14.13
C GLU A 67 4.91 0.52 13.84
N GLY A 68 5.50 -0.36 14.65
CA GLY A 68 6.87 -0.84 14.46
C GLY A 68 7.05 -1.52 13.11
N SER A 69 6.08 -2.34 12.72
CA SER A 69 6.03 -3.03 11.43
C SER A 69 5.96 -2.04 10.26
N ILE A 70 5.15 -0.98 10.39
CA ILE A 70 5.06 0.11 9.39
C ILE A 70 6.40 0.84 9.27
N GLN A 71 7.06 1.16 10.39
CA GLN A 71 8.34 1.90 10.37
C GLN A 71 9.46 1.08 9.73
N VAL A 72 9.52 -0.24 9.98
CA VAL A 72 10.48 -1.13 9.33
C VAL A 72 10.25 -1.14 7.82
N TRP A 73 9.00 -1.34 7.39
CA TRP A 73 8.64 -1.32 5.97
C TRP A 73 8.96 0.04 5.32
N LYS A 74 8.62 1.14 5.97
CA LYS A 74 8.90 2.50 5.48
C LYS A 74 10.39 2.70 5.23
N ARG A 75 11.26 2.24 6.14
CA ARG A 75 12.71 2.32 5.94
C ARG A 75 13.17 1.50 4.74
N ASP A 76 12.61 0.32 4.53
CA ASP A 76 12.92 -0.52 3.38
C ASP A 76 12.48 0.16 2.08
N VAL A 77 11.27 0.73 2.04
CA VAL A 77 10.79 1.49 0.88
C VAL A 77 11.60 2.76 0.65
N GLU A 78 11.91 3.55 1.67
CA GLU A 78 12.73 4.76 1.55
C GLU A 78 14.14 4.43 1.05
N HIS A 79 14.74 3.31 1.49
CA HIS A 79 16.02 2.85 0.96
C HIS A 79 15.94 2.45 -0.51
N LEU A 80 14.83 1.83 -0.92
CA LEU A 80 14.59 1.55 -2.33
C LEU A 80 14.39 2.87 -3.08
N GLU A 81 13.53 3.76 -2.60
CA GLU A 81 13.19 5.06 -3.19
C GLU A 81 14.42 5.92 -3.42
N ALA A 82 15.31 6.01 -2.43
CA ALA A 82 16.59 6.70 -2.55
C ALA A 82 17.49 6.13 -3.65
N GLN A 83 17.42 4.82 -3.93
CA GLN A 83 18.16 4.19 -5.02
C GLN A 83 17.53 4.49 -6.39
N ALA A 84 16.21 4.67 -6.49
CA ALA A 84 15.53 4.98 -7.75
C ALA A 84 15.10 6.45 -7.82
N LYS A 85 16.09 7.34 -7.96
CA LYS A 85 15.94 8.80 -8.17
C LYS A 85 14.92 9.23 -9.26
N GLY A 86 14.38 8.30 -10.07
CA GLY A 86 13.34 8.56 -11.08
C GLY A 86 11.89 8.69 -10.56
N ARG A 87 11.60 8.28 -9.32
CA ARG A 87 10.20 8.09 -8.83
C ARG A 87 9.36 9.35 -8.64
N MET A 88 9.98 10.52 -8.46
CA MET A 88 9.23 11.79 -8.40
C MET A 88 8.50 12.11 -9.72
N GLN A 89 8.81 11.42 -10.82
CA GLN A 89 8.18 11.65 -12.11
C GLN A 89 6.91 10.83 -12.32
N TRP A 90 6.58 9.84 -11.46
CA TRP A 90 5.42 8.96 -11.67
C TRP A 90 4.10 9.47 -11.11
N TYR A 91 4.16 10.43 -10.19
CA TYR A 91 2.99 11.00 -9.53
C TYR A 91 2.99 12.51 -9.65
N ASP A 92 1.88 13.07 -10.11
CA ASP A 92 1.65 14.52 -10.06
C ASP A 92 1.36 14.98 -8.62
N SER A 93 0.72 14.11 -7.84
CA SER A 93 0.50 14.32 -6.41
C SER A 93 0.24 13.00 -5.68
N TYR A 94 0.51 12.96 -4.38
CA TYR A 94 0.13 11.85 -3.51
C TYR A 94 -0.11 12.31 -2.07
N ALA A 95 -0.77 11.46 -1.29
CA ALA A 95 -0.91 11.62 0.15
C ALA A 95 -0.84 10.25 0.84
N LEU A 96 -0.21 10.23 2.02
CA LEU A 96 -0.13 9.07 2.91
C LEU A 96 -0.90 9.40 4.20
N ARG A 97 -1.78 8.50 4.62
CA ARG A 97 -2.52 8.62 5.88
C ARG A 97 -2.39 7.32 6.66
N VAL A 98 -2.17 7.43 7.96
CA VAL A 98 -2.08 6.29 8.87
C VAL A 98 -3.17 6.43 9.91
N GLY A 99 -3.84 5.33 10.26
CA GLY A 99 -4.86 5.30 11.28
C GLY A 99 -5.04 3.92 11.88
N THR A 100 -5.91 3.84 12.89
CA THR A 100 -6.29 2.59 13.55
C THR A 100 -7.66 2.15 13.06
N ILE A 101 -7.77 0.89 12.66
CA ILE A 101 -9.06 0.23 12.48
C ILE A 101 -9.51 -0.24 13.86
N GLU A 102 -10.53 0.41 14.40
CA GLU A 102 -11.15 0.05 15.68
C GLU A 102 -12.29 -0.96 15.50
N ARG A 103 -12.80 -1.09 14.27
CA ARG A 103 -13.92 -1.99 13.94
C ARG A 103 -13.81 -2.45 12.49
N ASP A 104 -13.93 -3.75 12.31
CA ASP A 104 -14.11 -4.44 11.03
C ASP A 104 -15.27 -5.42 11.20
N SER A 105 -16.19 -5.44 10.25
CA SER A 105 -17.39 -6.28 10.30
C SER A 105 -17.67 -7.02 8.99
N GLY A 106 -16.79 -6.88 7.99
CA GLY A 106 -16.92 -7.58 6.72
C GLY A 106 -16.24 -8.94 6.80
N LYS A 107 -16.99 -10.04 6.64
CA LYS A 107 -16.38 -11.36 6.48
C LYS A 107 -15.99 -11.55 5.02
N ALA A 108 -14.72 -11.33 4.68
CA ALA A 108 -14.17 -11.81 3.42
C ALA A 108 -14.31 -13.34 3.39
N TRP A 109 -15.23 -13.85 2.58
CA TRP A 109 -15.48 -15.28 2.49
C TRP A 109 -14.44 -15.91 1.56
N LYS A 110 -13.62 -16.82 2.07
CA LYS A 110 -12.99 -17.85 1.23
C LYS A 110 -13.85 -19.10 1.33
N THR A 111 -14.58 -19.42 0.28
CA THR A 111 -15.06 -20.79 0.03
C THR A 111 -13.91 -21.68 -0.39
#